data_AF-A0A371KQN0-F1
#
_entry.id   AF-A0A371KQN0-F1
#
_cell.length_a   1.000
_cell.length_b   1.000
_cell.length_c   1.000
_cell.angle_alpha   90.00
_cell.angle_beta   90.00
_cell.angle_gamma   90.00
#
_symmetry.space_group_name_H-M   'P 1'
#
loop_
_entity.id
_entity.type
_entity.pdbx_description
1 polymer ?
#
loop_
_entity_poly.entity_id
_entity_poly.type
_entity_poly.pdbx_seq_one_letter_code
_entity_poly.pdbx_strand_id
1 'polypeptide(L)'
;KISYGEKIEETMKNMCQIIMTETSNNKYQARFIAMQFLLNNMQTANELNSEVVNKLSSLLDQVAEQVEAVSVRREMERIRNHYIETLLQDVVTYPDEDKQYFSSRIDKILTHKYIGMPIFLAIMWLIFQTTFTWSGTPLSDQLDAFIGGTFTDSVKTIMNYLGVIPFLQDLITDGIIAGVGSV
;
A
#
# COMPACT_ATOMS: atom_id res chain seq x y z
N LYS A 1 -7.54 -7.45 34.32
CA LYS A 1 -8.96 -6.99 34.24
C LYS A 1 -8.93 -5.47 34.16
N ILE A 2 -9.53 -4.86 33.13
CA ILE A 2 -9.62 -3.40 33.02
C ILE A 2 -10.60 -2.89 34.08
N SER A 3 -10.22 -1.85 34.81
CA SER A 3 -11.09 -1.14 35.77
C SER A 3 -11.59 0.14 35.12
N TYR A 4 -12.91 0.33 35.06
CA TYR A 4 -13.54 1.51 34.44
C TYR A 4 -13.80 2.65 35.43
N GLY A 5 -13.14 2.65 36.59
CA GLY A 5 -13.39 3.60 37.67
C GLY A 5 -14.49 3.13 38.63
N GLU A 6 -14.47 3.68 39.84
CA GLU A 6 -15.31 3.23 40.96
C GLU A 6 -16.81 3.30 40.66
N LYS A 7 -17.27 4.47 40.19
CA LYS A 7 -18.69 4.71 39.87
C LYS A 7 -19.22 3.76 38.81
N ILE A 8 -18.49 3.58 37.70
CA ILE A 8 -18.90 2.69 36.61
C ILE A 8 -18.86 1.23 37.04
N GLU A 9 -17.87 0.81 37.84
CA GLU A 9 -17.80 -0.57 38.35
C GLU A 9 -18.91 -0.86 39.38
N GLU A 10 -19.27 0.12 40.22
CA GLU A 10 -20.41 -0.01 41.15
C GLU A 10 -21.73 -0.14 40.39
N THR A 11 -22.00 0.75 39.42
CA THR A 11 -23.17 0.64 38.56
C THR A 11 -23.19 -0.70 37.82
N MET A 12 -22.06 -1.13 37.27
CA MET A 12 -21.94 -2.42 36.57
C MET A 12 -22.24 -3.59 37.52
N LYS A 13 -21.82 -3.53 38.79
CA LYS A 13 -22.14 -4.55 39.80
C LYS A 13 -23.64 -4.60 40.09
N ASN A 14 -24.29 -3.44 40.22
CA ASN A 14 -25.74 -3.35 40.44
C ASN A 14 -26.52 -3.90 39.22
N MET A 15 -26.10 -3.53 38.00
CA MET A 15 -26.65 -4.07 36.77
C MET A 15 -26.48 -5.59 36.67
N CYS A 16 -25.30 -6.12 37.04
CA CYS A 16 -25.07 -7.57 37.07
C CYS A 16 -26.04 -8.28 38.01
N GLN A 17 -26.29 -7.72 39.20
CA GLN A 17 -27.20 -8.32 40.18
C GLN A 17 -28.63 -8.38 39.62
N ILE A 18 -29.12 -7.29 39.02
CA ILE A 18 -30.44 -7.25 38.36
C ILE A 18 -30.52 -8.31 37.26
N ILE A 19 -29.52 -8.35 36.37
CA ILE A 19 -29.51 -9.33 35.27
C ILE A 19 -29.51 -10.76 35.81
N MET A 20 -28.70 -11.07 36.83
CA MET A 20 -28.64 -12.41 37.42
C MET A 20 -29.92 -12.82 38.16
N THR A 21 -30.68 -11.86 38.71
CA THR A 21 -31.95 -12.16 39.39
C THR A 21 -33.08 -12.38 38.39
N GLU A 22 -33.12 -11.60 37.33
CA GLU A 22 -34.24 -11.57 36.37
C GLU A 22 -34.01 -12.50 35.17
N THR A 23 -32.81 -13.07 35.02
CA THR A 23 -32.45 -14.00 33.93
C THR A 23 -31.59 -15.16 34.44
N SER A 24 -31.60 -16.29 33.72
CA SER A 24 -30.77 -17.47 34.04
C SER A 24 -29.27 -17.31 33.69
N ASN A 25 -28.78 -16.07 33.56
CA ASN A 25 -27.41 -15.78 33.15
C ASN A 25 -26.41 -15.99 34.28
N ASN A 26 -25.25 -16.56 33.96
CA ASN A 26 -24.17 -16.68 34.93
C ASN A 26 -23.44 -15.34 35.16
N LYS A 27 -22.58 -15.28 36.18
CA LYS A 27 -21.83 -14.06 36.56
C LYS A 27 -21.02 -13.43 35.41
N TYR A 28 -20.44 -14.26 34.53
CA TYR A 28 -19.64 -13.76 33.41
C TYR A 28 -20.53 -13.17 32.32
N GLN A 29 -21.64 -13.84 32.00
CA GLN A 29 -22.65 -13.36 31.05
C GLN A 29 -23.30 -12.06 31.54
N ALA A 30 -23.69 -12.00 32.81
CA ALA A 30 -24.28 -10.79 33.40
C ALA A 30 -23.32 -9.59 33.34
N ARG A 31 -22.02 -9.80 33.61
CA ARG A 31 -21.01 -8.73 33.47
C ARG A 31 -20.82 -8.30 32.03
N PHE A 32 -20.80 -9.24 31.09
CA PHE A 32 -20.71 -8.93 29.67
C PHE A 32 -21.91 -8.10 29.21
N ILE A 33 -23.13 -8.54 29.53
CA ILE A 33 -24.37 -7.83 29.20
C ILE A 33 -24.39 -6.42 29.81
N ALA A 34 -24.06 -6.28 31.10
CA ALA A 34 -23.99 -4.97 31.76
C ALA A 34 -22.97 -4.04 31.08
N MET A 35 -21.79 -4.55 30.73
CA MET A 35 -20.78 -3.78 30.00
C MET A 35 -21.26 -3.34 28.62
N GLN A 36 -21.90 -4.24 27.87
CA GLN A 36 -22.43 -3.93 26.54
C GLN A 36 -23.57 -2.90 26.60
N PHE A 37 -24.41 -2.98 27.64
CA PHE A 37 -25.47 -2.01 27.89
C PHE A 37 -24.89 -0.61 28.18
N LEU A 38 -23.88 -0.50 29.05
CA LEU A 38 -23.17 0.77 29.33
C LEU A 38 -22.47 1.36 28.09
N LEU A 39 -22.12 0.52 27.12
CA LEU A 39 -21.56 0.93 25.83
C LEU A 39 -22.61 1.34 24.80
N ASN A 40 -23.89 1.43 25.18
CA ASN A 40 -25.03 1.71 24.31
C ASN A 40 -25.14 0.72 23.13
N ASN A 41 -24.87 -0.57 23.37
CA ASN A 41 -25.12 -1.58 22.36
C ASN A 41 -26.63 -1.90 22.28
N MET A 42 -27.28 -1.35 21.25
CA MET A 42 -28.72 -1.51 21.01
C MET A 42 -29.18 -2.97 20.91
N GLN A 43 -28.31 -3.88 20.49
CA GLN A 43 -28.66 -5.30 20.36
C GLN A 43 -28.83 -5.97 21.73
N THR A 44 -28.07 -5.56 22.73
CA THR A 44 -28.16 -6.11 24.08
C THR A 44 -29.50 -5.80 24.74
N ALA A 45 -30.12 -4.66 24.44
CA ALA A 45 -31.44 -4.33 24.94
C ALA A 45 -32.55 -5.22 24.34
N ASN A 46 -32.40 -5.67 23.09
CA ASN A 46 -33.38 -6.51 22.40
C ASN A 46 -33.44 -7.94 22.93
N GLU A 47 -32.38 -8.40 23.60
CA GLU A 47 -32.28 -9.75 24.19
C GLU A 47 -32.82 -9.81 25.63
N LEU A 48 -33.17 -8.66 26.21
CA LEU A 48 -33.66 -8.53 27.58
C LEU A 48 -35.16 -8.18 27.59
N ASN A 49 -35.86 -8.50 28.67
CA ASN A 49 -37.24 -8.06 28.84
C ASN A 49 -37.30 -6.53 29.10
N SER A 50 -38.42 -5.91 28.73
CA SER A 50 -38.60 -4.47 28.86
C SER A 50 -38.45 -3.96 30.29
N GLU A 51 -38.80 -4.78 31.29
CA GLU A 51 -38.65 -4.42 32.70
C GLU A 51 -37.18 -4.30 33.11
N VAL A 52 -36.32 -5.27 32.75
CA VAL A 52 -34.88 -5.17 33.03
C VAL A 52 -34.28 -4.00 32.27
N VAL A 53 -34.64 -3.80 30.99
CA VAL A 53 -34.14 -2.67 30.20
C VAL A 53 -34.44 -1.34 30.88
N ASN A 54 -35.66 -1.14 31.39
CA ASN A 54 -36.04 0.08 32.11
C ASN A 54 -35.25 0.27 33.43
N LYS A 55 -35.00 -0.82 34.18
CA LYS A 55 -34.16 -0.76 35.38
C LYS A 55 -32.72 -0.39 35.03
N LEU A 56 -32.16 -0.99 33.98
CA LEU A 56 -30.80 -0.71 33.51
C LEU A 56 -30.65 0.70 32.92
N SER A 57 -31.64 1.19 32.18
CA SER A 57 -31.60 2.55 31.62
C SER A 57 -31.59 3.60 32.72
N SER A 58 -32.38 3.41 33.78
CA SER A 58 -32.35 4.32 34.94
C SER A 58 -30.96 4.37 35.61
N LEU A 59 -30.29 3.22 35.74
CA LEU A 59 -28.93 3.17 36.27
C LEU A 59 -27.89 3.81 35.34
N LEU A 60 -28.08 3.68 34.02
CA LEU A 60 -27.23 4.32 33.02
C LEU A 60 -27.34 5.85 33.11
N ASP A 61 -28.56 6.38 33.24
CA ASP A 61 -28.81 7.81 33.36
C ASP A 61 -28.18 8.37 34.66
N GLN A 62 -28.34 7.64 35.78
CA GLN A 62 -27.71 8.02 37.06
C GLN A 62 -26.19 8.09 36.98
N VAL A 63 -25.52 7.12 36.34
CA VAL A 63 -24.06 7.16 36.21
C VAL A 63 -23.62 8.19 35.18
N ALA A 64 -24.43 8.47 34.15
CA ALA A 64 -24.13 9.52 33.17
C ALA A 64 -24.07 10.92 33.82
N GLU A 65 -24.91 11.20 34.81
CA GLU A 65 -24.85 12.46 35.57
C GLU A 65 -23.61 12.58 36.47
N GLN A 66 -23.04 11.45 36.89
CA GLN A 66 -21.92 11.42 37.84
C GLN A 66 -20.55 11.35 37.18
N VAL A 67 -20.49 11.08 35.87
CA VAL A 67 -19.24 10.99 35.10
C VAL A 67 -18.99 12.35 34.45
N GLU A 68 -17.82 12.95 34.69
CA GLU A 68 -17.42 14.26 34.13
C GLU A 68 -17.18 14.25 32.60
N ALA A 69 -17.54 13.17 31.93
CA ALA A 69 -17.34 12.97 30.50
C ALA A 69 -18.61 13.26 29.69
N VAL A 70 -18.44 13.50 28.39
CA VAL A 70 -19.56 13.71 27.45
C VAL A 70 -20.55 12.53 27.44
N SER A 71 -20.08 11.31 27.70
CA SER A 71 -20.93 10.14 27.93
C SER A 71 -20.17 9.01 28.62
N VAL A 72 -20.92 8.13 29.30
CA VAL A 72 -20.39 6.90 29.93
C VAL A 72 -19.64 6.04 28.90
N ARG A 73 -20.24 5.86 27.71
CA ARG A 73 -19.62 5.13 26.58
C ARG A 73 -18.25 5.70 26.23
N ARG A 74 -18.15 7.04 26.07
CA ARG A 74 -16.90 7.69 25.69
C ARG A 74 -15.83 7.51 26.76
N GLU A 75 -16.21 7.58 28.04
CA GLU A 75 -15.27 7.39 29.14
C GLU A 75 -14.75 5.95 29.21
N MET A 76 -15.63 4.95 29.04
CA MET A 76 -15.21 3.55 28.97
C MET A 76 -14.30 3.26 27.77
N GLU A 77 -14.58 3.86 26.60
CA GLU A 77 -13.72 3.76 25.43
C GLU A 77 -12.35 4.41 25.67
N ARG A 78 -12.32 5.59 26.29
CA ARG A 78 -11.08 6.29 26.65
C ARG A 78 -10.20 5.44 27.57
N ILE A 79 -10.78 4.89 28.64
CA ILE A 79 -10.06 4.03 29.60
C ILE A 79 -9.51 2.77 28.90
N ARG A 80 -10.33 2.11 28.06
CA ARG A 80 -9.90 0.91 27.33
C ARG A 80 -8.76 1.21 26.37
N ASN A 81 -8.88 2.28 25.58
CA ASN A 81 -7.85 2.64 24.60
C ASN A 81 -6.54 3.03 25.30
N HIS A 82 -6.62 3.79 26.40
CA HIS A 82 -5.45 4.14 27.20
C HIS A 82 -4.76 2.90 27.79
N TYR A 83 -5.53 1.91 28.27
CA TYR A 83 -4.98 0.63 28.73
C TYR A 83 -4.26 -0.12 27.60
N ILE A 84 -4.83 -0.14 26.40
CA ILE A 84 -4.21 -0.77 25.22
C ILE A 84 -2.92 -0.04 24.83
N GLU A 85 -2.93 1.29 24.76
CA GLU A 85 -1.75 2.09 24.44
C GLU A 85 -0.62 1.84 25.42
N THR A 86 -0.93 1.81 26.72
CA THR A 86 0.05 1.51 27.78
C THR A 86 0.63 0.10 27.60
N LEU A 87 -0.22 -0.89 27.29
CA LEU A 87 0.25 -2.26 27.04
C LEU A 87 1.14 -2.36 25.80
N LEU A 88 0.82 -1.61 24.74
CA LEU A 88 1.58 -1.62 23.50
C LEU A 88 2.97 -1.00 23.66
N GLN A 89 3.15 -0.04 24.56
CA GLN A 89 4.46 0.58 24.83
C GLN A 89 5.53 -0.44 25.23
N ASP A 90 5.14 -1.47 26.00
CA ASP A 90 6.08 -2.49 26.50
C ASP A 90 6.28 -3.67 25.53
N VAL A 91 5.45 -3.79 24.50
CA VAL A 91 5.39 -4.97 23.62
C VAL A 91 5.80 -4.65 22.18
N VAL A 92 5.60 -3.40 21.74
CA VAL A 92 5.83 -2.97 20.37
C VAL A 92 6.92 -1.92 20.34
N THR A 93 8.01 -2.22 19.64
CA THR A 93 9.00 -1.22 19.26
C THR A 93 8.71 -0.74 17.86
N TYR A 94 8.32 0.52 17.71
CA TYR A 94 8.28 1.16 16.41
C TYR A 94 9.72 1.46 15.98
N PRO A 95 10.17 1.03 14.79
CA PRO A 95 11.48 1.42 14.31
C PRO A 95 11.50 2.94 14.13
N ASP A 96 12.56 3.60 14.62
CA ASP A 96 12.77 5.03 14.36
C ASP A 96 12.71 5.30 12.85
N GLU A 97 11.81 6.19 12.44
CA GLU A 97 11.65 6.63 11.04
C GLU A 97 12.94 7.27 10.48
N ASP A 98 13.91 7.58 11.34
CA ASP A 98 15.17 8.26 11.01
C ASP A 98 16.28 7.36 10.47
N LYS A 99 16.03 6.06 10.24
CA LYS A 99 16.91 5.28 9.36
C LYS A 99 16.59 5.68 7.92
N GLN A 100 17.06 6.86 7.51
CA GLN A 100 17.10 7.25 6.10
C GLN A 100 17.90 6.20 5.34
N TYR A 101 17.18 5.28 4.71
CA TYR A 101 17.75 4.33 3.80
C TYR A 101 18.54 5.09 2.74
N PHE A 102 19.69 4.55 2.33
CA PHE A 102 20.50 5.13 1.26
C PHE A 102 19.65 5.48 0.02
N SER A 103 18.63 4.65 -0.26
CA SER A 103 17.60 4.90 -1.28
C SER A 103 16.87 6.24 -1.10
N SER A 104 16.41 6.56 0.11
CA SER A 104 15.70 7.82 0.40
C SER A 104 16.57 9.07 0.20
N ARG A 105 17.88 8.95 0.42
CA ARG A 105 18.83 10.05 0.15
C ARG A 105 19.01 10.29 -1.34
N ILE A 106 19.13 9.22 -2.11
CA ILE A 106 19.23 9.31 -3.57
C ILE A 106 17.94 9.90 -4.13
N ASP A 107 16.78 9.38 -3.71
CA ASP A 107 15.49 9.85 -4.20
C ASP A 107 15.29 11.35 -3.95
N LYS A 108 15.70 11.85 -2.78
CA LYS A 108 15.65 13.29 -2.46
C LYS A 108 16.50 14.16 -3.40
N ILE A 109 17.63 13.65 -3.87
CA ILE A 109 18.50 14.36 -4.83
C ILE A 109 17.89 14.28 -6.24
N LEU A 110 17.44 13.09 -6.66
CA LEU A 110 16.86 12.85 -7.97
C LEU A 110 15.53 13.60 -8.17
N THR A 111 14.74 13.77 -7.11
CA THR A 111 13.42 14.45 -7.14
C THR A 111 13.50 15.93 -6.73
N HIS A 112 14.71 16.47 -6.54
CA HIS A 112 14.87 17.86 -6.11
C HIS A 112 14.34 18.85 -7.17
N LYS A 113 13.50 19.81 -6.77
CA LYS A 113 12.80 20.76 -7.68
C LYS A 113 13.71 21.42 -8.73
N TYR A 114 14.94 21.76 -8.35
CA TYR A 114 15.88 22.46 -9.25
C TYR A 114 16.97 21.57 -9.85
N ILE A 115 17.34 20.47 -9.18
CA ILE A 115 18.49 19.63 -9.57
C ILE A 115 18.02 18.34 -10.24
N GLY A 116 16.83 17.86 -9.90
CA GLY A 116 16.23 16.67 -10.48
C GLY A 116 16.02 16.79 -11.99
N MET A 117 15.57 17.95 -12.48
CA MET A 117 15.39 18.16 -13.92
C MET A 117 16.71 18.13 -14.71
N PRO A 118 17.79 18.85 -14.30
CA PRO A 118 19.11 18.67 -14.91
C PRO A 118 19.65 17.23 -14.86
N ILE A 119 19.52 16.55 -13.71
CA ILE A 119 19.98 15.15 -13.60
C ILE A 119 19.20 14.24 -14.54
N PHE A 120 17.87 14.39 -14.59
CA PHE A 120 17.02 13.63 -15.49
C PHE A 120 17.46 13.80 -16.95
N LEU A 121 17.67 15.05 -17.39
CA LEU A 121 18.14 15.33 -18.75
C LEU A 121 19.53 14.74 -19.02
N ALA A 122 20.45 14.78 -18.04
CA ALA A 122 21.77 14.17 -18.18
C ALA A 122 21.69 12.65 -18.33
N ILE A 123 20.83 11.99 -17.54
CA ILE A 123 20.59 10.54 -17.65
C ILE A 123 19.94 10.21 -19.00
N MET A 124 18.92 10.96 -19.42
CA MET A 124 18.28 10.77 -20.73
C MET A 124 19.29 10.94 -21.86
N TRP A 125 20.10 12.00 -21.82
CA TRP A 125 21.17 12.22 -22.79
C TRP A 125 22.17 11.06 -22.81
N LEU A 126 22.59 10.57 -21.65
CA LEU A 126 23.52 9.44 -21.55
C LEU A 126 22.92 8.16 -22.15
N ILE A 127 21.63 7.91 -21.93
CA ILE A 127 20.92 6.79 -22.57
C ILE A 127 20.97 6.95 -24.08
N PHE A 128 20.61 8.10 -24.63
CA PHE A 128 20.68 8.36 -26.07
C PHE A 128 22.09 8.14 -26.65
N GLN A 129 23.13 8.68 -25.98
CA GLN A 129 24.51 8.48 -26.41
C GLN A 129 24.89 7.00 -26.40
N THR A 130 24.50 6.28 -25.35
CA THR A 130 24.81 4.86 -25.21
C THR A 130 24.11 4.03 -26.29
N THR A 131 22.82 4.28 -26.54
CA THR A 131 22.03 3.48 -27.47
C THR A 131 22.34 3.78 -28.92
N PHE A 132 22.48 5.06 -29.29
CA PHE A 132 22.62 5.45 -30.70
C PHE A 132 24.06 5.63 -31.14
N THR A 133 24.91 6.22 -30.29
CA THR A 133 26.28 6.55 -30.69
C THR A 133 27.25 5.43 -30.33
N TRP A 134 27.22 4.96 -29.08
CA TRP A 134 28.19 3.95 -28.63
C TRP A 134 27.84 2.55 -29.10
N SER A 135 26.56 2.18 -29.04
CA SER A 135 26.09 0.86 -29.50
C SER A 135 25.55 0.90 -30.92
N GLY A 136 24.75 1.93 -31.26
CA GLY A 136 24.05 2.03 -32.54
C GLY A 136 25.01 2.17 -33.72
N THR A 137 25.91 3.17 -33.69
CA THR A 137 26.83 3.43 -34.81
C THR A 137 27.72 2.22 -35.15
N PRO A 138 28.42 1.57 -34.20
CA PRO A 138 29.25 0.42 -34.54
C PRO A 138 28.45 -0.78 -35.05
N LEU A 139 27.20 -0.94 -34.62
CA LEU A 139 26.32 -2.00 -35.11
C LEU A 139 25.83 -1.70 -36.53
N SER A 140 25.44 -0.45 -36.79
CA SER A 140 25.03 0.03 -38.13
C SER A 140 26.17 -0.12 -39.13
N ASP A 141 27.38 0.35 -38.79
CA ASP A 141 28.54 0.27 -39.67
C ASP A 141 28.90 -1.19 -40.00
N GLN A 142 28.76 -2.11 -39.04
CA GLN A 142 28.99 -3.54 -39.25
C GLN A 142 27.92 -4.16 -40.16
N LEU A 143 26.66 -3.77 -39.98
CA LEU A 143 25.56 -4.25 -40.81
C LEU A 143 25.72 -3.74 -42.26
N ASP A 144 26.06 -2.46 -42.42
CA ASP A 144 26.32 -1.84 -43.73
C ASP A 144 27.49 -2.53 -44.45
N ALA A 145 28.60 -2.79 -43.73
CA ALA A 145 29.75 -3.50 -44.28
C ALA A 145 29.39 -4.95 -44.69
N PHE A 146 28.55 -5.63 -43.90
CA PHE A 146 28.11 -7.00 -44.21
C PHE A 146 27.18 -7.04 -45.43
N ILE A 147 26.17 -6.17 -45.47
CA ILE A 147 25.16 -6.11 -46.54
C ILE A 147 25.82 -5.62 -47.84
N GLY A 148 26.53 -4.49 -47.80
CA GLY A 148 27.16 -3.88 -48.97
C GLY A 148 28.38 -4.64 -49.50
N GLY A 149 29.05 -5.41 -48.65
CA GLY A 149 30.17 -6.27 -49.05
C GLY A 149 29.73 -7.72 -49.22
N THR A 150 29.98 -8.54 -48.20
CA THR A 150 29.91 -10.01 -48.28
C THR A 150 28.59 -10.56 -48.81
N PHE A 151 27.46 -9.97 -48.44
CA PHE A 151 26.15 -10.41 -48.90
C PHE A 151 25.91 -10.05 -50.36
N THR A 152 26.14 -8.78 -50.73
CA THR A 152 25.99 -8.29 -52.11
C THR A 152 26.94 -9.01 -53.07
N ASP A 153 28.20 -9.24 -52.69
CA ASP A 153 29.20 -9.95 -53.51
C ASP A 153 28.83 -11.42 -53.73
N SER A 154 28.26 -12.06 -52.71
CA SER A 154 27.75 -13.44 -52.81
C SER A 154 26.57 -13.52 -53.78
N VAL A 155 25.64 -12.56 -53.69
CA VAL A 155 24.49 -12.47 -54.61
C VAL A 155 24.97 -12.21 -56.04
N LYS A 156 25.92 -11.29 -56.26
CA LYS A 156 26.53 -11.03 -57.58
C LYS A 156 27.18 -12.29 -58.17
N THR A 157 27.91 -13.05 -57.36
CA THR A 157 28.56 -14.29 -57.81
C THR A 157 27.54 -15.34 -58.27
N ILE A 158 26.45 -15.52 -57.51
CA ILE A 158 25.37 -16.46 -57.86
C ILE A 158 24.65 -16.01 -59.14
N MET A 159 24.31 -14.72 -59.26
CA MET A 159 23.65 -14.17 -60.44
C MET A 159 24.50 -14.30 -61.71
N ASN A 160 25.81 -14.12 -61.59
CA ASN A 160 26.74 -14.35 -62.70
C ASN A 160 26.78 -15.82 -63.13
N TYR A 161 26.76 -16.76 -62.17
CA TYR A 161 26.68 -18.20 -62.49
C TYR A 161 25.36 -18.57 -63.19
N LEU A 162 24.25 -17.92 -62.82
CA LEU A 162 22.93 -18.14 -63.40
C LEU A 162 22.71 -17.41 -64.73
N GLY A 163 23.68 -16.60 -65.20
CA GLY A 163 23.58 -15.86 -66.46
C GLY A 163 22.57 -14.72 -66.45
N VAL A 164 22.33 -14.10 -65.28
CA VAL A 164 21.41 -12.96 -65.14
C VAL A 164 21.95 -11.75 -65.92
N ILE A 165 21.08 -11.05 -66.66
CA ILE A 165 21.47 -9.87 -67.44
C ILE A 165 21.98 -8.71 -66.56
N PRO A 166 22.99 -7.93 -67.00
CA PRO A 166 23.67 -6.93 -66.16
C PRO A 166 22.74 -5.91 -65.49
N PHE A 167 21.80 -5.34 -66.24
CA PHE A 167 20.85 -4.36 -65.70
C PHE A 167 20.02 -4.90 -64.51
N LEU A 168 19.64 -6.17 -64.55
CA LEU A 168 18.84 -6.77 -63.47
C LEU A 168 19.71 -7.04 -62.24
N GLN A 169 21.01 -7.30 -62.44
CA GLN A 169 21.96 -7.43 -61.33
C GLN A 169 22.12 -6.11 -60.58
N ASP A 170 22.27 -5.01 -61.32
CA ASP A 170 22.40 -3.66 -60.75
C ASP A 170 21.11 -3.25 -60.01
N LEU A 171 19.94 -3.56 -60.57
CA LEU A 171 18.65 -3.29 -59.91
C LEU A 171 18.51 -4.04 -58.58
N ILE A 172 18.94 -5.31 -58.52
CA ILE A 172 18.85 -6.12 -57.30
C ILE A 172 19.86 -5.64 -56.26
N THR A 173 21.10 -5.36 -56.67
CA THR A 173 22.20 -5.06 -55.74
C THR A 173 22.19 -3.61 -55.28
N ASP A 174 22.17 -2.67 -56.21
CA ASP A 174 22.24 -1.23 -55.90
C ASP A 174 20.84 -0.62 -55.69
N GLY A 175 19.78 -1.27 -56.16
CA GLY A 175 18.39 -0.83 -55.93
C GLY A 175 17.78 -1.44 -54.67
N ILE A 176 17.64 -2.78 -54.65
CA ILE A 176 16.90 -3.47 -53.58
C ILE A 176 17.79 -3.69 -52.34
N ILE A 177 18.96 -4.31 -52.50
CA ILE A 177 19.81 -4.71 -51.37
C ILE A 177 20.37 -3.48 -50.65
N ALA A 178 20.94 -2.52 -51.40
CA ALA A 178 21.42 -1.27 -50.82
C ALA A 178 20.27 -0.43 -50.22
N GLY A 179 19.09 -0.41 -50.86
CA GLY A 179 17.93 0.31 -50.35
C GLY A 179 17.41 -0.24 -49.02
N VAL A 180 17.29 -1.56 -48.89
CA VAL A 180 16.86 -2.22 -47.64
C VAL A 180 17.94 -2.15 -46.56
N GLY A 181 19.22 -2.21 -46.93
CA GLY A 181 20.33 -2.10 -45.98
C GLY A 181 20.44 -0.73 -45.31
N SER A 182 19.88 0.32 -45.91
CA SER A 182 19.93 1.70 -45.40
C SER A 182 18.84 2.07 -44.37
N VAL A 183 17.90 1.15 -44.08
CA VAL A 183 16.71 1.37 -43.23
C VAL A 183 16.83 0.70 -41.87
#